data_AF-A0A510XQB0-F1
#
_entry.id   AF-A0A510XQB0-F1
#
_cell.length_a   1.000
_cell.length_b   1.000
_cell.length_c   1.000
_cell.angle_alpha   90.00
_cell.angle_beta   90.00
_cell.angle_gamma   90.00
#
_symmetry.space_group_name_H-M   'P 1'
#
loop_
_entity.id
_entity.type
_entity.pdbx_description
1 polymer ?
#
loop_
_entity_poly.entity_id
_entity_poly.type
_entity_poly.pdbx_seq_one_letter_code
_entity_poly.pdbx_strand_id
1 'polypeptide(L)'
;MQAQTLPSRAALVDRIALQFEYGQNLIVLLGTSGLGKSYMLETFITDKYNSFNKAFVQVSANVNDVSLMSDILEQSFNSPLIDHNLTLSENFYQLLQQQPCDACLWVLDSARHLSEEILHELELLAKNSPVTLYIMLASQSKLPINNAVEIYLEPLSTRESKQLMSWYFPDLPYDEDPVFTAFLNEAKGNPSLLLAWQPNEHVADVVKKDKVSWRVHLISLLIIIMLLIIGMLYKSDMTQWWQAYYQQEQNQAVNTAIPTSKIIAKNTDNIKPSQNNATNDASSELQKSSEDVNEPTVHKNDVPAIMQSLTTDKQVRSEVEQSAVDNKVASNNESKPVPTITENPTKEVESPDKLSGNAWYLAQPSTNTTVQLLAVIKSQISSEFIAQHGLSESAHVYQTKRNNKLWWVVTSGSYAKLADAKKALTALPSAVRKNKPFYKKISKIKQEIALLDQ
;
A
#
# COMPACT_ATOMS: atom_id res chain seq x y z
N MET A 1 -26.27 20.83 -4.82
CA MET A 1 -25.24 21.85 -5.14
C MET A 1 -24.57 21.44 -6.43
N GLN A 2 -24.20 22.35 -7.32
CA GLN A 2 -23.34 22.00 -8.45
C GLN A 2 -21.96 21.61 -7.91
N ALA A 3 -21.37 20.53 -8.42
CA ALA A 3 -20.00 20.17 -8.08
C ALA A 3 -19.04 21.21 -8.69
N GLN A 4 -18.08 21.70 -7.92
CA GLN A 4 -17.03 22.57 -8.47
C GLN A 4 -16.08 21.71 -9.30
N THR A 5 -16.16 21.83 -10.62
CA THR A 5 -15.30 21.13 -11.58
C THR A 5 -14.09 22.00 -11.91
N LEU A 6 -12.91 21.39 -12.05
CA LEU A 6 -11.69 22.10 -12.47
C LEU A 6 -11.78 22.44 -13.97
N PRO A 7 -11.19 23.57 -14.44
CA PRO A 7 -11.28 23.97 -15.84
C PRO A 7 -10.81 22.91 -16.85
N SER A 8 -9.69 22.23 -16.61
CA SER A 8 -9.20 21.13 -17.47
C SER A 8 -10.13 19.92 -17.46
N ARG A 9 -10.86 19.69 -16.36
CA ARG A 9 -11.82 18.60 -16.22
C ARG A 9 -13.14 18.91 -16.92
N ALA A 10 -13.67 20.13 -16.80
CA ALA A 10 -14.81 20.59 -17.58
C ALA A 10 -14.53 20.54 -19.10
N ALA A 11 -13.40 21.11 -19.54
CA ALA A 11 -13.00 21.05 -20.95
C ALA A 11 -12.79 19.62 -21.48
N LEU A 12 -12.49 18.65 -20.61
CA LEU A 12 -12.41 17.23 -20.96
C LEU A 12 -13.81 16.60 -21.09
N VAL A 13 -14.77 16.92 -20.21
CA VAL A 13 -16.18 16.49 -20.34
C VAL A 13 -16.76 16.98 -21.68
N ASP A 14 -16.53 18.25 -22.04
CA ASP A 14 -16.98 18.82 -23.31
C ASP A 14 -16.30 18.15 -24.52
N ARG A 15 -14.99 17.86 -24.43
CA ARG A 15 -14.27 17.10 -25.46
C ARG A 15 -14.84 15.69 -25.65
N ILE A 16 -15.20 15.00 -24.57
CA ILE A 16 -15.76 13.64 -24.61
C ILE A 16 -17.16 13.67 -25.24
N ALA A 17 -18.01 14.62 -24.87
CA ALA A 17 -19.33 14.79 -25.48
C ALA A 17 -19.22 15.05 -27.01
N LEU A 18 -18.29 15.91 -27.42
CA LEU A 18 -18.03 16.20 -28.84
C LEU A 18 -17.56 14.97 -29.63
N GLN A 19 -16.83 14.03 -29.02
CA GLN A 19 -16.44 12.77 -29.67
C GLN A 19 -17.65 11.86 -29.91
N PHE A 20 -18.55 11.72 -28.93
CA PHE A 20 -19.81 11.00 -29.10
C PHE A 20 -20.71 11.64 -30.17
N GLU A 21 -20.77 12.97 -30.25
CA GLU A 21 -21.49 13.72 -31.29
C GLU A 21 -20.88 13.52 -32.70
N TYR A 22 -19.57 13.27 -32.81
CA TYR A 22 -18.91 12.83 -34.04
C TYR A 22 -19.04 11.31 -34.32
N GLY A 23 -19.91 10.60 -33.60
CA GLY A 23 -20.22 9.18 -33.84
C GLY A 23 -19.21 8.20 -33.22
N GLN A 24 -18.35 8.65 -32.31
CA GLN A 24 -17.44 7.77 -31.58
C GLN A 24 -18.18 7.13 -30.39
N ASN A 25 -19.07 6.19 -30.68
CA ASN A 25 -20.01 5.59 -29.71
C ASN A 25 -19.35 4.82 -28.55
N LEU A 26 -18.05 4.52 -28.61
CA LEU A 26 -17.30 3.84 -27.55
C LEU A 26 -16.02 4.59 -27.20
N ILE A 27 -15.95 5.06 -25.96
CA ILE A 27 -14.83 5.87 -25.44
C ILE A 27 -14.24 5.23 -24.18
N VAL A 28 -12.92 5.08 -24.12
CA VAL A 28 -12.19 4.51 -22.98
C VAL A 28 -11.34 5.59 -22.31
N LEU A 29 -11.74 6.02 -21.12
CA LEU A 29 -10.99 6.92 -20.25
C LEU A 29 -9.89 6.15 -19.51
N LEU A 30 -8.67 6.27 -20.00
CA LEU A 30 -7.47 5.65 -19.45
C LEU A 30 -6.77 6.59 -18.46
N GLY A 31 -6.10 6.06 -17.45
CA GLY A 31 -5.26 6.86 -16.55
C GLY A 31 -4.88 6.13 -15.27
N THR A 32 -3.83 6.58 -14.58
CA THR A 32 -3.35 5.93 -13.36
C THR A 32 -4.36 6.01 -12.19
N SER A 33 -4.08 5.29 -11.11
CA SER A 33 -4.93 5.32 -9.92
C SER A 33 -4.93 6.71 -9.27
N GLY A 34 -6.07 7.12 -8.72
CA GLY A 34 -6.22 8.41 -8.03
C GLY A 34 -6.46 9.65 -8.92
N LEU A 35 -6.28 9.58 -10.25
CA LEU A 35 -6.41 10.73 -11.16
C LEU A 35 -7.83 11.36 -11.28
N GLY A 36 -8.84 10.75 -10.63
CA GLY A 36 -10.22 11.23 -10.62
C GLY A 36 -11.14 10.63 -11.69
N LYS A 37 -10.79 9.48 -12.31
CA LYS A 37 -11.61 8.84 -13.36
C LYS A 37 -13.07 8.63 -12.95
N SER A 38 -13.34 8.03 -11.79
CA SER A 38 -14.69 7.78 -11.28
C SER A 38 -15.49 9.09 -11.13
N TYR A 39 -14.87 10.12 -10.55
CA TYR A 39 -15.45 11.47 -10.48
C TYR A 39 -15.73 12.08 -11.86
N MET A 40 -14.88 11.83 -12.87
CA MET A 40 -15.18 12.27 -14.25
C MET A 40 -16.37 11.53 -14.84
N LEU A 41 -16.50 10.22 -14.60
CA LEU A 41 -17.66 9.44 -15.04
C LEU A 41 -18.95 9.91 -14.36
N GLU A 42 -18.92 10.09 -13.04
CA GLU A 42 -20.03 10.60 -12.22
C GLU A 42 -20.47 12.00 -12.67
N THR A 43 -19.51 12.90 -12.92
CA THR A 43 -19.78 14.24 -13.47
C THR A 43 -20.40 14.14 -14.86
N PHE A 44 -19.84 13.32 -15.75
CA PHE A 44 -20.32 13.17 -17.13
C PHE A 44 -21.76 12.64 -17.20
N ILE A 45 -22.06 11.56 -16.46
CA ILE A 45 -23.42 10.99 -16.43
C ILE A 45 -24.42 11.88 -15.69
N THR A 46 -23.97 12.77 -14.80
CA THR A 46 -24.86 13.74 -14.14
C THR A 46 -25.18 14.92 -15.06
N ASP A 47 -24.17 15.53 -15.68
CA ASP A 47 -24.31 16.85 -16.33
C ASP A 47 -24.63 16.78 -17.84
N LYS A 48 -24.34 15.66 -18.52
CA LYS A 48 -24.58 15.49 -19.97
C LYS A 48 -25.78 14.58 -20.27
N TYR A 49 -26.34 14.74 -21.47
CA TYR A 49 -27.38 13.86 -22.05
C TYR A 49 -28.59 13.59 -21.14
N ASN A 50 -29.18 14.62 -20.55
CA ASN A 50 -30.24 14.50 -19.54
C ASN A 50 -31.59 13.93 -20.05
N SER A 51 -31.74 13.75 -21.35
CA SER A 51 -32.88 13.07 -21.97
C SER A 51 -32.62 11.60 -22.33
N PHE A 52 -31.42 11.07 -22.07
CA PHE A 52 -31.07 9.68 -22.37
C PHE A 52 -31.41 8.78 -21.17
N ASN A 53 -31.73 7.52 -21.43
CA ASN A 53 -31.73 6.49 -20.38
C ASN A 53 -30.28 6.23 -19.95
N LYS A 54 -30.01 6.26 -18.64
CA LYS A 54 -28.64 6.30 -18.09
C LYS A 54 -28.36 5.09 -17.21
N ALA A 55 -27.35 4.29 -17.56
CA ALA A 55 -26.84 3.20 -16.73
C ALA A 55 -25.44 3.54 -16.20
N PHE A 56 -25.25 3.44 -14.88
CA PHE A 56 -23.96 3.58 -14.22
C PHE A 56 -23.61 2.29 -13.46
N VAL A 57 -22.48 1.66 -13.81
CA VAL A 57 -22.09 0.36 -13.23
C VAL A 57 -20.63 0.40 -12.78
N GLN A 58 -20.40 0.05 -11.51
CA GLN A 58 -19.05 -0.05 -10.94
C GLN A 58 -18.59 -1.51 -10.98
N VAL A 59 -17.74 -1.85 -11.95
CA VAL A 59 -17.27 -3.22 -12.15
C VAL A 59 -16.24 -3.57 -11.08
N SER A 60 -16.41 -4.73 -10.43
CA SER A 60 -15.44 -5.26 -9.46
C SER A 60 -15.03 -6.69 -9.78
N ALA A 61 -13.87 -7.12 -9.28
CA ALA A 61 -13.23 -8.39 -9.63
C ALA A 61 -14.01 -9.68 -9.29
N ASN A 62 -15.17 -9.57 -8.64
CA ASN A 62 -16.03 -10.69 -8.25
C ASN A 62 -17.42 -10.64 -8.92
N VAL A 63 -17.66 -9.71 -9.86
CA VAL A 63 -18.92 -9.63 -10.61
C VAL A 63 -18.98 -10.77 -11.62
N ASN A 64 -20.15 -11.39 -11.76
CA ASN A 64 -20.43 -12.36 -12.83
C ASN A 64 -21.07 -11.63 -14.01
N ASP A 65 -20.73 -11.99 -15.24
CA ASP A 65 -21.19 -11.31 -16.46
C ASP A 65 -22.72 -11.29 -16.59
N VAL A 66 -23.41 -12.35 -16.13
CA VAL A 66 -24.89 -12.39 -16.06
C VAL A 66 -25.46 -11.33 -15.09
N SER A 67 -24.78 -11.08 -13.98
CA SER A 67 -25.15 -10.01 -13.03
C SER A 67 -24.91 -8.65 -13.66
N LEU A 68 -23.75 -8.46 -14.30
CA LEU A 68 -23.39 -7.21 -14.96
C LEU A 68 -24.37 -6.86 -16.09
N MET A 69 -24.72 -7.84 -16.93
CA MET A 69 -25.75 -7.69 -17.97
C MET A 69 -27.08 -7.24 -17.37
N SER A 70 -27.46 -7.82 -16.23
CA SER A 70 -28.69 -7.43 -15.52
C SER A 70 -28.59 -6.00 -14.96
N ASP A 71 -27.49 -5.66 -14.27
CA ASP A 71 -27.22 -4.32 -13.72
C ASP A 71 -27.22 -3.21 -14.79
N ILE A 72 -26.80 -3.51 -16.03
CA ILE A 72 -26.83 -2.59 -17.17
C ILE A 72 -28.26 -2.45 -17.71
N LEU A 73 -28.95 -3.57 -17.96
CA LEU A 73 -30.26 -3.57 -18.63
C LEU A 73 -31.38 -3.06 -17.72
N GLU A 74 -31.37 -3.39 -16.42
CA GLU A 74 -32.32 -2.87 -15.43
C GLU A 74 -32.23 -1.36 -15.23
N GLN A 75 -31.07 -0.74 -15.50
CA GLN A 75 -30.92 0.72 -15.50
C GLN A 75 -31.26 1.37 -16.86
N SER A 76 -31.32 0.58 -17.94
CA SER A 76 -31.53 1.08 -19.31
C SER A 76 -32.98 1.03 -19.78
N PHE A 77 -33.76 0.09 -19.23
CA PHE A 77 -35.13 -0.22 -19.63
C PHE A 77 -36.05 -0.26 -18.40
N ASN A 78 -37.37 -0.09 -18.60
CA ASN A 78 -38.31 -0.09 -17.50
C ASN A 78 -38.77 -1.52 -17.18
N SER A 79 -38.28 -2.08 -16.07
CA SER A 79 -38.62 -3.44 -15.61
C SER A 79 -38.42 -4.52 -16.71
N PRO A 80 -37.20 -4.66 -17.28
CA PRO A 80 -36.95 -5.56 -18.41
C PRO A 80 -37.14 -7.03 -18.04
N LEU A 81 -37.56 -7.83 -19.02
CA LEU A 81 -37.50 -9.30 -18.96
C LEU A 81 -36.22 -9.74 -19.64
N ILE A 82 -35.21 -10.09 -18.84
CA ILE A 82 -33.85 -10.46 -19.30
C ILE A 82 -33.76 -11.99 -19.38
N ASP A 83 -33.31 -12.52 -20.52
CA ASP A 83 -32.98 -13.94 -20.66
C ASP A 83 -31.48 -14.16 -20.42
N HIS A 84 -31.15 -14.84 -19.33
CA HIS A 84 -29.77 -15.17 -18.96
C HIS A 84 -29.10 -16.22 -19.86
N ASN A 85 -29.81 -16.79 -20.84
CA ASN A 85 -29.26 -17.69 -21.86
C ASN A 85 -28.81 -16.97 -23.14
N LEU A 86 -29.14 -15.68 -23.28
CA LEU A 86 -28.82 -14.84 -24.43
C LEU A 86 -27.70 -13.85 -24.10
N THR A 87 -27.03 -13.31 -25.12
CA THR A 87 -25.96 -12.32 -24.91
C THR A 87 -26.49 -10.94 -24.49
N LEU A 88 -25.59 -10.04 -24.11
CA LEU A 88 -25.93 -8.64 -23.78
C LEU A 88 -26.56 -7.92 -24.99
N SER A 89 -26.02 -8.11 -26.19
CA SER A 89 -26.56 -7.51 -27.40
C SER A 89 -27.89 -8.14 -27.84
N GLU A 90 -28.04 -9.47 -27.75
CA GLU A 90 -29.31 -10.14 -28.04
C GLU A 90 -30.43 -9.67 -27.12
N ASN A 91 -30.19 -9.61 -25.80
CA ASN A 91 -31.13 -9.05 -24.84
C ASN A 91 -31.46 -7.59 -25.16
N PHE A 92 -30.45 -6.75 -25.44
CA PHE A 92 -30.66 -5.34 -25.80
C PHE A 92 -31.57 -5.18 -27.03
N TYR A 93 -31.33 -5.93 -28.11
CA TYR A 93 -32.15 -5.85 -29.32
C TYR A 93 -33.58 -6.37 -29.13
N GLN A 94 -33.79 -7.38 -28.28
CA GLN A 94 -35.14 -7.86 -27.95
C GLN A 94 -35.91 -6.87 -27.07
N LEU A 95 -35.27 -6.34 -26.02
CA LEU A 95 -35.86 -5.34 -25.15
C LEU A 95 -36.22 -4.07 -25.94
N LEU A 96 -35.38 -3.63 -26.87
CA LEU A 96 -35.64 -2.45 -27.70
C LEU A 96 -36.86 -2.61 -28.63
N GLN A 97 -37.19 -3.83 -29.07
CA GLN A 97 -38.41 -4.12 -29.84
C GLN A 97 -39.68 -4.08 -28.99
N GLN A 98 -39.56 -4.37 -27.69
CA GLN A 98 -40.67 -4.34 -26.72
C GLN A 98 -40.85 -2.97 -26.06
N GLN A 99 -39.75 -2.25 -25.86
CA GLN A 99 -39.63 -0.97 -25.18
C GLN A 99 -38.61 -0.08 -25.95
N PRO A 100 -39.05 0.83 -26.83
CA PRO A 100 -38.13 1.70 -27.55
C PRO A 100 -37.40 2.67 -26.59
N CYS A 101 -36.06 2.58 -26.54
CA CYS A 101 -35.18 3.62 -26.02
C CYS A 101 -34.82 4.57 -27.17
N ASP A 102 -35.13 5.87 -27.07
CA ASP A 102 -34.72 6.85 -28.08
C ASP A 102 -33.19 7.01 -28.12
N ALA A 103 -32.58 7.18 -26.95
CA ALA A 103 -31.15 7.30 -26.76
C ALA A 103 -30.72 6.83 -25.35
N CYS A 104 -29.62 6.08 -25.29
CA CYS A 104 -29.17 5.34 -24.12
C CYS A 104 -27.67 5.66 -23.86
N LEU A 105 -27.29 5.92 -22.61
CA LEU A 105 -25.92 6.24 -22.17
C LEU A 105 -25.46 5.27 -21.08
N TRP A 106 -24.42 4.50 -21.38
CA TRP A 106 -23.82 3.52 -20.46
C TRP A 106 -22.45 3.96 -19.98
N VAL A 107 -22.24 3.92 -18.68
CA VAL A 107 -21.01 4.42 -18.04
C VAL A 107 -20.50 3.38 -17.04
N LEU A 108 -19.37 2.74 -17.37
CA LEU A 108 -18.81 1.63 -16.60
C LEU A 108 -17.46 2.03 -15.98
N ASP A 109 -17.38 2.08 -14.65
CA ASP A 109 -16.12 2.31 -13.93
C ASP A 109 -15.36 1.00 -13.68
N SER A 110 -14.04 1.09 -13.62
CA SER A 110 -13.11 -0.03 -13.38
C SER A 110 -13.27 -1.19 -14.37
N ALA A 111 -13.51 -0.86 -15.64
CA ALA A 111 -13.69 -1.77 -16.78
C ALA A 111 -12.54 -2.78 -17.01
N ARG A 112 -11.40 -2.62 -16.32
CA ARG A 112 -10.31 -3.61 -16.19
C ARG A 112 -10.70 -4.95 -15.54
N HIS A 113 -11.95 -5.09 -15.13
CA HIS A 113 -12.54 -6.27 -14.50
C HIS A 113 -13.65 -6.91 -15.35
N LEU A 114 -13.92 -6.39 -16.54
CA LEU A 114 -14.81 -7.01 -17.53
C LEU A 114 -14.13 -8.23 -18.17
N SER A 115 -14.93 -9.20 -18.60
CA SER A 115 -14.48 -10.30 -19.46
C SER A 115 -14.25 -9.83 -20.90
N GLU A 116 -13.44 -10.57 -21.66
CA GLU A 116 -13.26 -10.36 -23.09
C GLU A 116 -14.60 -10.46 -23.86
N GLU A 117 -15.50 -11.33 -23.39
CA GLU A 117 -16.83 -11.57 -23.97
C GLU A 117 -17.72 -10.33 -23.83
N ILE A 118 -17.82 -9.75 -22.63
CA ILE A 118 -18.55 -8.49 -22.42
C ILE A 118 -17.89 -7.32 -23.15
N LEU A 119 -16.56 -7.24 -23.20
CA LEU A 119 -15.86 -6.20 -23.95
C LEU A 119 -16.19 -6.26 -25.45
N HIS A 120 -16.32 -7.47 -26.02
CA HIS A 120 -16.73 -7.65 -27.41
C HIS A 120 -18.21 -7.32 -27.64
N GLU A 121 -19.11 -7.71 -26.74
CA GLU A 121 -20.53 -7.35 -26.81
C GLU A 121 -20.75 -5.81 -26.75
N LEU A 122 -19.97 -5.10 -25.93
CA LEU A 122 -19.99 -3.64 -25.85
C LEU A 122 -19.45 -2.98 -27.14
N GLU A 123 -18.40 -3.54 -27.75
CA GLU A 123 -17.87 -3.10 -29.05
C GLU A 123 -18.89 -3.34 -30.18
N LEU A 124 -19.57 -4.49 -30.15
CA LEU A 124 -20.62 -4.87 -31.10
C LEU A 124 -21.83 -3.93 -31.01
N LEU A 125 -22.28 -3.63 -29.79
CA LEU A 125 -23.40 -2.71 -29.53
C LEU A 125 -23.09 -1.26 -29.90
N ALA A 126 -21.92 -0.74 -29.52
CA ALA A 126 -21.52 0.62 -29.90
C ALA A 126 -21.50 0.83 -31.42
N LYS A 127 -21.16 -0.22 -32.18
CA LYS A 127 -21.07 -0.19 -33.64
C LYS A 127 -22.41 -0.40 -34.35
N ASN A 128 -23.26 -1.29 -33.84
CA ASN A 128 -24.44 -1.82 -34.55
C ASN A 128 -25.79 -1.46 -33.91
N SER A 129 -25.82 -0.73 -32.78
CA SER A 129 -27.07 -0.28 -32.17
C SER A 129 -27.94 0.52 -33.16
N PRO A 130 -29.24 0.19 -33.31
CA PRO A 130 -30.15 0.93 -34.18
C PRO A 130 -30.61 2.28 -33.57
N VAL A 131 -30.26 2.54 -32.32
CA VAL A 131 -30.55 3.77 -31.56
C VAL A 131 -29.26 4.39 -31.04
N THR A 132 -29.27 5.67 -30.67
CA THR A 132 -28.08 6.37 -30.16
C THR A 132 -27.65 5.76 -28.83
N LEU A 133 -26.62 4.90 -28.87
CA LEU A 133 -26.03 4.25 -27.71
C LEU A 133 -24.59 4.75 -27.52
N TYR A 134 -24.36 5.48 -26.44
CA TYR A 134 -23.05 5.97 -26.05
C TYR A 134 -22.51 5.16 -24.88
N ILE A 135 -21.31 4.59 -25.03
CA ILE A 135 -20.66 3.74 -24.03
C ILE A 135 -19.34 4.40 -23.59
N MET A 136 -19.22 4.70 -22.30
CA MET A 136 -18.01 5.25 -21.70
C MET A 136 -17.45 4.29 -20.65
N LEU A 137 -16.21 3.83 -20.86
CA LEU A 137 -15.49 2.93 -19.95
C LEU A 137 -14.37 3.69 -19.23
N ALA A 138 -14.15 3.46 -17.94
CA ALA A 138 -12.91 3.90 -17.26
C ALA A 138 -12.01 2.72 -16.90
N SER A 139 -10.71 2.84 -17.21
CA SER A 139 -9.72 1.80 -16.89
C SER A 139 -8.38 2.37 -16.43
N GLN A 140 -7.60 1.53 -15.75
CA GLN A 140 -6.21 1.83 -15.34
C GLN A 140 -5.17 1.39 -16.38
N SER A 141 -5.58 0.55 -17.33
CA SER A 141 -4.75 -0.03 -18.40
C SER A 141 -5.57 -0.10 -19.69
N LYS A 142 -4.88 -0.10 -20.85
CA LYS A 142 -5.53 -0.36 -22.15
C LYS A 142 -6.37 -1.63 -22.08
N LEU A 143 -7.55 -1.58 -22.68
CA LEU A 143 -8.47 -2.71 -22.83
C LEU A 143 -8.25 -3.35 -24.22
N PRO A 144 -8.50 -4.66 -24.38
CA PRO A 144 -8.40 -5.38 -25.66
C PRO A 144 -9.59 -5.10 -26.60
N ILE A 145 -9.87 -3.81 -26.83
CA ILE A 145 -10.90 -3.32 -27.76
C ILE A 145 -10.19 -2.72 -28.98
N ASN A 146 -10.76 -2.91 -30.18
CA ASN A 146 -10.20 -2.42 -31.44
C ASN A 146 -10.85 -1.10 -31.89
N ASN A 147 -12.17 -1.00 -31.75
CA ASN A 147 -13.02 0.09 -32.24
C ASN A 147 -13.46 1.03 -31.10
N ALA A 148 -12.49 1.55 -30.34
CA ALA A 148 -12.75 2.49 -29.24
C ALA A 148 -11.79 3.69 -29.27
N VAL A 149 -12.27 4.88 -28.88
CA VAL A 149 -11.43 6.07 -28.72
C VAL A 149 -10.80 6.07 -27.32
N GLU A 150 -9.48 5.91 -27.27
CA GLU A 150 -8.72 6.04 -26.03
C GLU A 150 -8.48 7.51 -25.68
N ILE A 151 -8.94 7.92 -24.50
CA ILE A 151 -8.71 9.26 -23.95
C ILE A 151 -7.91 9.13 -22.66
N TYR A 152 -6.70 9.68 -22.65
CA TYR A 152 -5.79 9.61 -21.50
C TYR A 152 -6.08 10.79 -20.56
N LEU A 153 -6.47 10.48 -19.32
CA LEU A 153 -6.72 11.45 -18.27
C LEU A 153 -5.38 11.96 -17.71
N GLU A 154 -5.03 13.19 -18.06
CA GLU A 154 -3.79 13.83 -17.64
C GLU A 154 -3.81 14.19 -16.13
N PRO A 155 -2.65 14.19 -15.43
CA PRO A 155 -2.54 14.78 -14.10
C PRO A 155 -2.86 16.28 -14.10
N LEU A 156 -3.24 16.83 -12.94
CA LEU A 156 -3.52 18.26 -12.81
C LEU A 156 -2.25 19.11 -12.93
N SER A 157 -2.39 20.29 -13.54
CA SER A 157 -1.35 21.32 -13.48
C SER A 157 -1.09 21.77 -12.03
N THR A 158 0.07 22.34 -11.73
CA THR A 158 0.38 22.85 -10.38
C THR A 158 -0.62 23.92 -9.90
N ARG A 159 -1.16 24.71 -10.84
CA ARG A 159 -2.21 25.72 -10.55
C ARG A 159 -3.53 25.05 -10.15
N GLU A 160 -4.00 24.10 -10.95
CA GLU A 160 -5.24 23.36 -10.65
C GLU A 160 -5.10 22.45 -9.43
N SER A 161 -3.88 21.96 -9.14
CA SER A 161 -3.58 21.20 -7.93
C SER A 161 -3.78 22.05 -6.68
N LYS A 162 -3.26 23.28 -6.67
CA LYS A 162 -3.46 24.25 -5.58
C LYS A 162 -4.92 24.70 -5.50
N GLN A 163 -5.57 24.95 -6.64
CA GLN A 163 -6.98 25.30 -6.70
C GLN A 163 -7.87 24.20 -6.10
N LEU A 164 -7.66 22.94 -6.49
CA LEU A 164 -8.33 21.78 -5.91
C LEU A 164 -8.11 21.72 -4.41
N MET A 165 -6.87 21.83 -3.94
CA MET A 165 -6.57 21.79 -2.51
C MET A 165 -7.27 22.92 -1.74
N SER A 166 -7.36 24.13 -2.31
CA SER A 166 -8.00 25.28 -1.66
C SER A 166 -9.52 25.12 -1.46
N TRP A 167 -10.16 24.17 -2.15
CA TRP A 167 -11.56 23.82 -1.93
C TRP A 167 -11.81 22.91 -0.71
N TYR A 168 -10.77 22.20 -0.25
CA TYR A 168 -10.86 21.23 0.86
C TYR A 168 -10.04 21.62 2.09
N PHE A 169 -9.03 22.46 1.92
CA PHE A 169 -8.15 22.94 2.98
C PHE A 169 -8.20 24.48 3.05
N PRO A 170 -8.78 25.09 4.11
CA PRO A 170 -8.86 26.54 4.23
C PRO A 170 -7.48 27.18 4.51
N ASP A 171 -6.68 26.51 5.36
CA ASP A 171 -5.37 26.97 5.79
C ASP A 171 -4.26 26.21 5.04
N LEU A 172 -4.04 26.56 3.76
CA LEU A 172 -2.91 26.03 3.00
C LEU A 172 -1.60 26.76 3.33
N PRO A 173 -0.44 26.07 3.30
CA PRO A 173 0.86 26.73 3.40
C PRO A 173 1.12 27.69 2.23
N TYR A 174 2.05 28.63 2.46
CA TYR A 174 2.51 29.53 1.41
C TYR A 174 3.28 28.78 0.31
N ASP A 175 3.27 29.36 -0.90
CA ASP A 175 3.90 28.80 -2.10
C ASP A 175 5.41 28.54 -1.98
N GLU A 176 6.09 29.22 -1.04
CA GLU A 176 7.53 29.10 -0.77
C GLU A 176 7.85 28.08 0.35
N ASP A 177 6.85 27.40 0.91
CA ASP A 177 7.08 26.39 1.95
C ASP A 177 7.79 25.15 1.36
N PRO A 178 8.97 24.74 1.88
CA PRO A 178 9.76 23.64 1.31
C PRO A 178 9.12 22.27 1.51
N VAL A 179 8.23 22.10 2.50
CA VAL A 179 7.49 20.86 2.75
C VAL A 179 6.29 20.78 1.80
N PHE A 180 5.56 21.88 1.65
CA PHE A 180 4.41 21.94 0.74
C PHE A 180 4.82 21.81 -0.73
N THR A 181 5.89 22.49 -1.15
CA THR A 181 6.44 22.36 -2.51
C THR A 181 6.99 20.95 -2.78
N ALA A 182 7.70 20.33 -1.83
CA ALA A 182 8.13 18.94 -1.95
C ALA A 182 6.92 17.97 -2.09
N PHE A 183 5.87 18.17 -1.30
CA PHE A 183 4.63 17.40 -1.39
C PHE A 183 3.94 17.56 -2.75
N LEU A 184 3.77 18.79 -3.26
CA LEU A 184 3.18 19.03 -4.58
C LEU A 184 4.01 18.38 -5.70
N ASN A 185 5.34 18.44 -5.60
CA ASN A 185 6.26 17.84 -6.56
C ASN A 185 6.24 16.30 -6.53
N GLU A 186 5.95 15.66 -5.40
CA GLU A 186 5.80 14.21 -5.30
C GLU A 186 4.38 13.73 -5.66
N ALA A 187 3.36 14.52 -5.33
CA ALA A 187 1.96 14.27 -5.70
C ALA A 187 1.72 14.35 -7.21
N LYS A 188 2.56 15.10 -7.97
CA LYS A 188 2.61 15.12 -9.45
C LYS A 188 1.25 15.35 -10.11
N GLY A 189 0.41 16.19 -9.52
CA GLY A 189 -0.94 16.50 -10.02
C GLY A 189 -1.99 15.42 -9.79
N ASN A 190 -1.74 14.41 -8.94
CA ASN A 190 -2.70 13.35 -8.63
C ASN A 190 -3.70 13.80 -7.54
N PRO A 191 -5.00 13.99 -7.85
CA PRO A 191 -6.02 14.42 -6.89
C PRO A 191 -6.08 13.58 -5.61
N SER A 192 -5.95 12.25 -5.72
CA SER A 192 -6.01 11.36 -4.55
C SER A 192 -4.81 11.49 -3.62
N LEU A 193 -3.67 12.02 -4.09
CA LEU A 193 -2.53 12.36 -3.23
C LEU A 193 -2.68 13.77 -2.66
N LEU A 194 -3.06 14.74 -3.50
CA LEU A 194 -3.29 16.14 -3.09
C LEU A 194 -4.35 16.26 -1.98
N LEU A 195 -5.45 15.52 -2.08
CA LEU A 195 -6.52 15.47 -1.07
C LEU A 195 -6.17 14.63 0.18
N ALA A 196 -5.00 13.97 0.19
CA ALA A 196 -4.45 13.27 1.36
C ALA A 196 -3.44 14.12 2.15
N TRP A 197 -3.29 15.40 1.83
CA TRP A 197 -2.44 16.37 2.55
C TRP A 197 -2.81 16.46 4.04
N GLN A 198 -1.78 16.47 4.90
CA GLN A 198 -1.94 16.56 6.36
C GLN A 198 -0.94 17.56 6.95
N PRO A 199 -1.35 18.79 7.29
CA PRO A 199 -0.46 19.84 7.82
C PRO A 199 0.36 19.41 9.04
N ASN A 200 -0.23 18.57 9.90
CA ASN A 200 0.30 18.29 11.24
C ASN A 200 1.16 17.02 11.34
N GLU A 201 1.21 16.16 10.31
CA GLU A 201 2.09 14.97 10.28
C GLU A 201 3.41 15.24 9.53
N HIS A 202 3.61 16.45 9.01
CA HIS A 202 4.80 16.85 8.24
C HIS A 202 5.67 17.90 8.93
N VAL A 203 5.48 18.09 10.24
CA VAL A 203 6.53 18.67 11.09
C VAL A 203 7.63 17.61 11.23
N ALA A 204 8.53 17.60 10.24
CA ALA A 204 9.78 16.86 10.33
C ALA A 204 10.52 17.37 11.58
N ASP A 205 10.67 16.52 12.59
CA ASP A 205 11.37 16.89 13.83
C ASP A 205 12.81 17.20 13.46
N VAL A 206 13.14 18.50 13.38
CA VAL A 206 14.45 18.96 12.92
C VAL A 206 15.45 18.72 14.03
N VAL A 207 15.88 17.46 14.11
CA VAL A 207 17.09 17.03 14.81
C VAL A 207 18.26 17.74 14.15
N LYS A 208 18.50 18.98 14.59
CA LYS A 208 19.77 19.67 14.40
C LYS A 208 20.82 18.67 14.83
N LYS A 209 21.60 18.21 13.85
CA LYS A 209 22.64 17.21 14.07
C LYS A 209 23.68 17.85 14.98
N ASP A 210 23.49 17.64 16.29
CA ASP A 210 24.14 18.46 17.30
C ASP A 210 25.64 18.30 17.12
N LYS A 211 26.38 19.42 17.13
CA LYS A 211 27.79 19.40 16.73
C LYS A 211 28.58 18.76 17.85
N VAL A 212 28.68 17.42 17.79
CA VAL A 212 29.29 16.54 18.80
C VAL A 212 30.61 17.15 19.24
N SER A 213 30.61 17.66 20.46
CA SER A 213 31.38 18.86 20.75
C SER A 213 32.89 18.65 20.71
N TRP A 214 33.61 19.75 20.52
CA TRP A 214 35.06 19.92 20.76
C TRP A 214 35.60 19.13 21.96
N ARG A 215 34.79 18.95 23.02
CA ARG A 215 35.11 18.16 24.22
C ARG A 215 35.51 16.71 23.90
N VAL A 216 34.93 16.09 22.86
CA VAL A 216 35.28 14.72 22.45
C VAL A 216 36.68 14.65 21.83
N HIS A 217 37.04 15.62 20.99
CA HIS A 217 38.42 15.75 20.48
C HIS A 217 39.41 16.05 21.61
N LEU A 218 39.03 16.87 22.59
CA LEU A 218 39.87 17.17 23.76
C LEU A 218 40.10 15.94 24.64
N ILE A 219 39.08 15.11 24.86
CA ILE A 219 39.21 13.82 25.58
C ILE A 219 40.10 12.84 24.80
N SER A 220 39.92 12.73 23.48
CA SER A 220 40.78 11.88 22.62
C SER A 220 42.24 12.30 22.67
N LEU A 221 42.53 13.61 22.58
CA LEU A 221 43.88 14.16 22.69
C LEU A 221 44.51 13.89 24.06
N LEU A 222 43.72 13.98 25.15
CA LEU A 222 44.20 13.68 26.51
C LEU A 222 44.57 12.20 26.66
N ILE A 223 43.78 11.27 26.10
CA ILE A 223 44.07 9.83 26.08
C ILE A 223 45.36 9.54 25.29
N ILE A 224 45.56 10.19 24.14
CA ILE A 224 46.78 10.05 23.32
C ILE A 224 48.02 10.54 24.11
N ILE A 225 47.92 11.68 24.80
CA ILE A 225 49.00 12.21 25.65
C ILE A 225 49.29 11.25 26.82
N MET A 226 48.26 10.67 27.45
CA MET A 226 48.43 9.69 28.52
C MET A 226 49.19 8.44 28.04
N LEU A 227 48.82 7.89 26.88
CA LEU A 227 49.53 6.75 26.26
C LEU A 227 50.98 7.09 25.90
N LEU A 228 51.25 8.31 25.43
CA LEU A 228 52.60 8.76 25.11
C LEU A 228 53.47 8.88 26.38
N ILE A 229 52.93 9.41 27.48
CA ILE A 229 53.62 9.48 28.79
C ILE A 229 53.92 8.06 29.30
N ILE A 230 52.96 7.14 29.22
CA ILE A 230 53.16 5.72 29.61
C ILE A 230 54.28 5.09 28.77
N GLY A 231 54.24 5.23 27.45
CA GLY A 231 55.29 4.71 26.56
C GLY A 231 56.68 5.33 26.81
N MET A 232 56.73 6.59 27.24
CA MET A 232 57.97 7.28 27.60
C MET A 232 58.55 6.75 28.93
N LEU A 233 57.71 6.51 29.94
CA LEU A 233 58.12 5.95 31.22
C LEU A 233 58.70 4.53 31.08
N TYR A 234 58.04 3.65 30.32
CA TYR A 234 58.52 2.28 30.07
C TYR A 234 59.86 2.21 29.31
N LYS A 235 60.22 3.26 28.56
CA LYS A 235 61.52 3.31 27.85
C LYS A 235 62.70 3.43 28.82
N SER A 236 62.50 4.00 30.00
CA SER A 236 63.51 4.13 31.06
C SER A 236 64.00 2.76 31.53
N ASP A 237 63.08 1.90 31.96
CA ASP A 237 63.39 0.58 32.52
C ASP A 237 63.92 -0.39 31.46
N MET A 238 63.34 -0.38 30.26
CA MET A 238 63.75 -1.27 29.16
C MET A 238 65.23 -1.09 28.77
N THR A 239 65.80 0.11 28.97
CA THR A 239 67.20 0.39 28.61
C THR A 239 68.19 -0.40 29.47
N GLN A 240 67.93 -0.54 30.77
CA GLN A 240 68.80 -1.32 31.68
C GLN A 240 68.68 -2.82 31.42
N TRP A 241 67.45 -3.30 31.18
CA TRP A 241 67.20 -4.71 30.87
C TRP A 241 67.89 -5.17 29.57
N TRP A 242 67.88 -4.32 28.53
CA TRP A 242 68.56 -4.60 27.27
C TRP A 242 70.09 -4.74 27.44
N GLN A 243 70.72 -3.88 28.23
CA GLN A 243 72.17 -3.97 28.48
C GLN A 243 72.56 -5.23 29.25
N ALA A 244 71.71 -5.76 30.14
CA ALA A 244 71.95 -7.04 30.79
C ALA A 244 71.88 -8.21 29.79
N TYR A 245 70.91 -8.20 28.89
CA TYR A 245 70.64 -9.30 27.95
C TYR A 245 71.78 -9.53 26.94
N TYR A 246 72.26 -8.46 26.29
CA TYR A 246 73.30 -8.55 25.26
C TYR A 246 74.73 -8.72 25.80
N GLN A 247 74.94 -8.61 27.12
CA GLN A 247 76.27 -8.81 27.73
C GLN A 247 76.64 -10.30 27.88
N GLN A 248 75.66 -11.22 27.78
CA GLN A 248 75.82 -12.60 28.24
C GLN A 248 76.20 -13.62 27.14
N GLU A 249 76.09 -13.28 25.86
CA GLU A 249 76.19 -14.23 24.74
C GLU A 249 77.60 -14.40 24.13
N GLN A 250 78.66 -13.84 24.75
CA GLN A 250 80.03 -13.89 24.20
C GLN A 250 81.11 -14.37 25.19
N ASN A 251 80.82 -15.41 25.98
CA ASN A 251 81.83 -16.11 26.80
C ASN A 251 81.61 -17.63 26.90
N GLN A 252 81.88 -18.36 25.81
CA GLN A 252 82.44 -19.72 25.91
C GLN A 252 83.66 -19.84 24.99
N ALA A 253 84.81 -20.16 25.57
CA ALA A 253 86.08 -20.25 24.86
C ALA A 253 86.32 -21.65 24.30
N VAL A 254 86.51 -21.75 22.97
CA VAL A 254 87.08 -22.95 22.34
C VAL A 254 88.59 -22.81 22.34
N ASN A 255 89.27 -23.55 23.21
CA ASN A 255 90.72 -23.47 23.38
C ASN A 255 91.46 -24.44 22.44
N THR A 256 92.09 -23.89 21.40
CA THR A 256 93.22 -24.54 20.72
C THR A 256 94.27 -23.52 20.29
N ALA A 257 95.49 -23.67 20.80
CA ALA A 257 96.68 -22.89 20.43
C ALA A 257 97.18 -23.29 19.01
N ILE A 258 98.15 -22.64 18.34
CA ILE A 258 99.42 -22.04 18.79
C ILE A 258 99.74 -20.78 17.93
N PRO A 259 100.38 -19.72 18.48
CA PRO A 259 100.57 -18.45 17.79
C PRO A 259 101.83 -18.33 16.89
N THR A 260 101.72 -17.41 15.94
CA THR A 260 102.75 -16.68 15.17
C THR A 260 104.23 -17.06 15.32
N SER A 261 104.83 -17.56 14.23
CA SER A 261 106.16 -17.12 13.78
C SER A 261 106.29 -17.30 12.27
N LYS A 262 106.96 -16.36 11.57
CA LYS A 262 107.34 -16.40 10.14
C LYS A 262 106.13 -16.43 9.17
N ILE A 263 106.10 -15.83 7.97
CA ILE A 263 107.08 -15.20 7.05
C ILE A 263 106.31 -14.06 6.32
N ILE A 264 106.76 -12.79 6.35
CA ILE A 264 107.41 -12.07 5.21
C ILE A 264 106.65 -12.31 3.87
N ALA A 265 106.00 -11.33 3.23
CA ALA A 265 106.66 -10.13 2.70
C ALA A 265 105.77 -8.88 2.51
N LYS A 266 106.37 -7.73 2.82
CA LYS A 266 106.36 -6.42 2.12
C LYS A 266 105.37 -6.12 0.96
N ASN A 267 104.84 -4.88 1.01
CA ASN A 267 104.56 -3.95 -0.13
C ASN A 267 103.36 -4.26 -1.06
N THR A 268 102.57 -3.31 -1.62
CA THR A 268 102.66 -1.82 -1.72
C THR A 268 101.25 -1.14 -1.85
N ASP A 269 101.10 0.10 -1.35
CA ASP A 269 100.21 1.24 -1.73
C ASP A 269 98.68 1.17 -2.02
N ASN A 270 97.92 1.83 -1.12
CA ASN A 270 97.20 3.13 -1.30
C ASN A 270 96.17 3.44 -2.43
N ILE A 271 94.99 3.94 -1.98
CA ILE A 271 94.25 5.16 -2.42
C ILE A 271 93.26 5.09 -3.63
N LYS A 272 91.97 4.92 -3.27
CA LYS A 272 90.80 5.79 -3.63
C LYS A 272 90.21 5.72 -5.08
N PRO A 273 89.12 6.46 -5.47
CA PRO A 273 87.85 5.81 -5.84
C PRO A 273 87.19 6.27 -7.17
N SER A 274 86.02 5.73 -7.52
CA SER A 274 85.01 6.41 -8.38
C SER A 274 83.59 5.86 -8.21
N GLN A 275 82.61 6.60 -8.75
CA GLN A 275 81.16 6.36 -8.63
C GLN A 275 80.63 5.39 -9.69
N ASN A 276 79.51 4.70 -9.42
CA ASN A 276 78.22 4.94 -10.10
C ASN A 276 77.17 3.87 -9.73
N ASN A 277 75.88 4.25 -9.76
CA ASN A 277 74.79 3.60 -10.52
C ASN A 277 73.42 4.17 -10.12
N ALA A 278 72.46 4.07 -11.05
CA ALA A 278 71.07 4.46 -10.87
C ALA A 278 70.15 3.62 -11.78
N THR A 279 68.83 3.72 -11.55
CA THR A 279 67.72 3.19 -12.38
C THR A 279 67.65 1.67 -12.59
N ASN A 280 66.89 1.04 -11.69
CA ASN A 280 65.64 0.32 -11.96
C ASN A 280 65.58 -0.68 -13.12
N ASP A 281 65.21 -1.92 -12.77
CA ASP A 281 64.84 -3.00 -13.69
C ASP A 281 63.31 -3.25 -13.70
N ALA A 282 62.80 -4.12 -14.58
CA ALA A 282 61.35 -4.29 -14.78
C ALA A 282 60.85 -5.74 -15.04
N SER A 283 59.61 -5.98 -14.58
CA SER A 283 58.64 -7.00 -15.03
C SER A 283 58.87 -8.51 -14.76
N SER A 284 57.73 -9.20 -14.56
CA SER A 284 57.50 -10.67 -14.64
C SER A 284 58.10 -11.57 -13.52
N GLU A 285 57.48 -12.68 -13.09
CA GLU A 285 56.19 -13.30 -13.52
C GLU A 285 55.48 -14.10 -12.40
N LEU A 286 54.42 -14.84 -12.78
CA LEU A 286 53.50 -15.70 -12.00
C LEU A 286 54.23 -16.76 -11.10
N GLN A 287 53.62 -17.43 -10.09
CA GLN A 287 52.23 -17.89 -9.93
C GLN A 287 51.90 -18.34 -8.48
N LYS A 288 50.61 -18.27 -8.05
CA LYS A 288 49.87 -19.10 -7.02
C LYS A 288 50.56 -19.42 -5.66
N SER A 289 49.93 -19.32 -4.47
CA SER A 289 48.53 -19.16 -4.01
C SER A 289 48.56 -18.88 -2.46
N SER A 290 47.53 -18.74 -1.60
CA SER A 290 46.06 -18.93 -1.64
C SER A 290 45.32 -17.88 -0.73
N GLU A 291 44.51 -18.33 0.24
CA GLU A 291 43.70 -17.61 1.24
C GLU A 291 44.54 -16.97 2.37
N ASP A 292 44.06 -16.03 3.20
CA ASP A 292 42.69 -15.52 3.43
C ASP A 292 42.72 -13.99 3.66
N VAL A 293 41.60 -13.26 3.43
CA VAL A 293 41.51 -11.79 3.55
C VAL A 293 40.17 -11.34 4.14
N ASN A 294 40.22 -10.49 5.18
CA ASN A 294 39.04 -9.99 5.87
C ASN A 294 39.21 -8.55 6.39
N GLU A 295 38.69 -7.55 5.66
CA GLU A 295 38.33 -6.20 6.15
C GLU A 295 37.36 -5.52 5.15
N PRO A 296 36.60 -4.47 5.55
CA PRO A 296 35.25 -4.23 5.01
C PRO A 296 35.14 -3.21 3.87
N THR A 297 34.03 -3.30 3.12
CA THR A 297 33.74 -2.47 1.94
C THR A 297 32.80 -1.27 2.21
N VAL A 298 32.94 -0.24 1.38
CA VAL A 298 32.12 0.99 1.40
C VAL A 298 30.73 0.73 0.81
N HIS A 299 29.67 1.13 1.53
CA HIS A 299 28.31 1.08 1.01
C HIS A 299 28.05 2.13 -0.08
N LYS A 300 27.84 1.67 -1.31
CA LYS A 300 26.99 2.35 -2.30
C LYS A 300 25.61 1.69 -2.29
N ASN A 301 24.55 2.50 -2.43
CA ASN A 301 23.19 2.02 -2.65
C ASN A 301 22.89 2.02 -4.16
N ASP A 302 22.95 0.86 -4.80
CA ASP A 302 22.40 0.65 -6.14
C ASP A 302 20.97 0.08 -6.03
N VAL A 303 20.04 0.70 -6.77
CA VAL A 303 18.58 0.54 -6.59
C VAL A 303 17.89 -0.66 -7.31
N PRO A 304 18.51 -1.49 -8.18
CA PRO A 304 17.77 -2.56 -8.91
C PRO A 304 16.99 -3.58 -8.05
N ALA A 305 17.44 -3.85 -6.82
CA ALA A 305 16.99 -4.98 -6.02
C ALA A 305 15.50 -4.97 -5.62
N ILE A 306 14.82 -3.82 -5.68
CA ILE A 306 13.42 -3.68 -5.23
C ILE A 306 12.41 -4.19 -6.28
N MET A 307 12.76 -4.26 -7.57
CA MET A 307 11.81 -4.70 -8.61
C MET A 307 11.67 -6.22 -8.78
N GLN A 308 12.56 -7.03 -8.20
CA GLN A 308 12.51 -8.50 -8.35
C GLN A 308 11.62 -9.21 -7.32
N SER A 309 11.22 -8.55 -6.22
CA SER A 309 10.33 -9.12 -5.19
C SER A 309 8.84 -9.11 -5.53
N LEU A 310 8.46 -8.58 -6.71
CA LEU A 310 7.08 -8.53 -7.19
C LEU A 310 6.81 -9.46 -8.39
N THR A 311 7.83 -10.19 -8.89
CA THR A 311 7.73 -10.99 -10.12
C THR A 311 8.41 -12.36 -10.05
N THR A 312 8.12 -13.16 -9.01
CA THR A 312 8.14 -14.64 -9.07
C THR A 312 7.42 -15.19 -7.84
N ASP A 313 6.18 -15.67 -8.00
CA ASP A 313 5.65 -16.83 -7.27
C ASP A 313 4.31 -17.31 -7.86
N LYS A 314 4.38 -17.85 -9.09
CA LYS A 314 3.25 -18.58 -9.74
C LYS A 314 3.75 -19.84 -10.45
N GLN A 315 4.44 -20.73 -9.73
CA GLN A 315 4.82 -22.03 -10.32
C GLN A 315 4.93 -23.24 -9.38
N VAL A 316 4.12 -23.34 -8.31
CA VAL A 316 3.79 -24.64 -7.69
C VAL A 316 2.33 -24.71 -7.23
N ARG A 317 1.38 -24.95 -8.17
CA ARG A 317 0.15 -25.74 -7.89
C ARG A 317 -0.64 -26.17 -9.14
N SER A 318 -0.16 -27.22 -9.79
CA SER A 318 -0.99 -28.15 -10.57
C SER A 318 -0.70 -29.56 -10.02
N GLU A 319 -1.68 -30.47 -10.05
CA GLU A 319 -1.66 -31.78 -9.37
C GLU A 319 -1.57 -31.61 -7.82
N VAL A 320 -2.55 -32.00 -7.01
CA VAL A 320 -3.21 -33.30 -6.96
C VAL A 320 -4.71 -33.12 -6.67
N GLU A 321 -5.55 -33.64 -7.58
CA GLU A 321 -6.90 -34.11 -7.25
C GLU A 321 -6.92 -35.62 -7.42
N GLN A 322 -7.03 -36.39 -6.33
CA GLN A 322 -7.60 -37.75 -6.32
C GLN A 322 -7.66 -38.30 -4.89
N SER A 323 -8.86 -38.25 -4.28
CA SER A 323 -9.30 -39.12 -3.18
C SER A 323 -10.80 -38.89 -2.90
N ALA A 324 -11.65 -39.17 -3.88
CA ALA A 324 -13.04 -39.50 -3.65
C ALA A 324 -13.14 -41.03 -3.56
N VAL A 325 -13.65 -41.56 -2.44
CA VAL A 325 -13.94 -42.98 -2.28
C VAL A 325 -15.42 -43.13 -1.94
N ASP A 326 -16.05 -44.02 -2.69
CA ASP A 326 -17.46 -44.38 -2.65
C ASP A 326 -17.90 -44.89 -1.26
N ASN A 327 -19.17 -44.66 -0.90
CA ASN A 327 -19.92 -45.67 -0.16
C ASN A 327 -21.44 -45.46 -0.26
N LYS A 328 -22.15 -46.53 -0.62
CA LYS A 328 -23.56 -46.51 -1.04
C LYS A 328 -24.36 -47.68 -0.43
N VAL A 329 -25.04 -47.41 0.69
CA VAL A 329 -26.13 -48.22 1.26
C VAL A 329 -27.08 -47.22 1.95
N ALA A 330 -28.27 -46.83 1.46
CA ALA A 330 -29.47 -47.51 0.95
C ALA A 330 -30.61 -47.60 1.98
N SER A 331 -31.73 -46.95 1.65
CA SER A 331 -33.13 -47.15 2.09
C SER A 331 -33.48 -47.24 3.59
N ASN A 332 -34.31 -46.30 4.07
CA ASN A 332 -35.73 -46.60 4.34
C ASN A 332 -36.58 -45.34 4.61
N ASN A 333 -37.91 -45.51 4.57
CA ASN A 333 -38.93 -44.49 4.80
C ASN A 333 -39.02 -44.08 6.29
N GLU A 334 -39.63 -42.91 6.61
CA GLU A 334 -41.02 -42.83 7.12
C GLU A 334 -41.47 -41.34 7.34
N SER A 335 -42.71 -41.15 7.81
CA SER A 335 -43.63 -40.03 7.60
C SER A 335 -43.44 -38.74 8.45
N LYS A 336 -44.13 -37.68 7.98
CA LYS A 336 -44.75 -36.52 8.70
C LYS A 336 -45.10 -36.74 10.20
N PRO A 337 -45.28 -35.67 11.04
CA PRO A 337 -45.87 -34.38 10.65
C PRO A 337 -45.30 -33.07 11.26
N VAL A 338 -45.89 -31.95 10.81
CA VAL A 338 -45.74 -30.57 11.28
C VAL A 338 -46.78 -30.27 12.38
N PRO A 339 -46.50 -29.36 13.34
CA PRO A 339 -47.54 -28.57 14.03
C PRO A 339 -47.43 -27.05 13.75
N THR A 340 -48.55 -26.34 13.82
CA THR A 340 -48.73 -24.98 13.27
C THR A 340 -49.56 -24.08 14.20
N ILE A 341 -49.09 -22.86 14.46
CA ILE A 341 -49.78 -21.66 15.01
C ILE A 341 -50.48 -21.77 16.37
N THR A 342 -50.15 -20.82 17.28
CA THR A 342 -51.10 -20.24 18.24
C THR A 342 -50.78 -18.76 18.52
N GLU A 343 -51.63 -17.84 18.06
CA GLU A 343 -51.79 -16.48 18.64
C GLU A 343 -52.79 -16.59 19.82
N ASN A 344 -52.98 -15.69 20.80
CA ASN A 344 -52.82 -14.24 20.96
C ASN A 344 -53.03 -13.95 22.50
N PRO A 345 -53.34 -12.75 23.04
CA PRO A 345 -52.92 -11.37 22.76
C PRO A 345 -52.39 -10.59 24.01
N THR A 346 -51.94 -9.34 23.79
CA THR A 346 -51.97 -8.18 24.71
C THR A 346 -51.31 -8.23 26.10
N LYS A 347 -50.22 -7.44 26.25
CA LYS A 347 -50.07 -6.51 27.38
C LYS A 347 -49.32 -5.24 26.92
N GLU A 348 -49.83 -4.07 27.31
CA GLU A 348 -49.37 -2.76 26.87
C GLU A 348 -48.59 -2.06 28.00
N VAL A 349 -47.28 -1.81 27.79
CA VAL A 349 -46.43 -0.97 28.66
C VAL A 349 -45.32 -0.29 27.83
N GLU A 350 -45.32 1.05 27.84
CA GLU A 350 -44.20 1.99 27.62
C GLU A 350 -43.33 1.93 26.34
N SER A 351 -43.49 3.00 25.53
CA SER A 351 -42.48 3.75 24.74
C SER A 351 -41.15 3.09 24.31
N PRO A 352 -40.80 3.08 23.00
CA PRO A 352 -39.60 2.44 22.47
C PRO A 352 -38.33 3.31 22.59
N ASP A 353 -37.93 3.71 23.79
CA ASP A 353 -36.78 4.60 24.00
C ASP A 353 -35.81 4.16 25.12
N LYS A 354 -34.93 3.22 24.78
CA LYS A 354 -33.63 3.03 25.44
C LYS A 354 -32.64 2.37 24.47
N LEU A 355 -31.71 3.19 24.00
CA LEU A 355 -30.87 2.92 22.84
C LEU A 355 -29.97 1.68 23.00
N SER A 356 -29.61 1.14 21.83
CA SER A 356 -28.31 0.54 21.52
C SER A 356 -27.13 1.16 22.30
N GLY A 357 -26.05 0.39 22.50
CA GLY A 357 -24.83 0.81 23.21
C GLY A 357 -24.10 2.05 22.65
N ASN A 358 -24.60 2.65 21.57
CA ASN A 358 -24.31 3.99 21.05
C ASN A 358 -24.00 5.02 22.15
N ALA A 359 -24.80 5.07 23.22
CA ALA A 359 -24.64 6.03 24.32
C ALA A 359 -23.26 5.97 24.99
N TRP A 360 -22.66 4.78 25.12
CA TRP A 360 -21.30 4.62 25.64
C TRP A 360 -20.28 5.31 24.74
N TYR A 361 -20.38 5.12 23.42
CA TYR A 361 -19.49 5.76 22.44
C TYR A 361 -19.66 7.27 22.40
N LEU A 362 -20.89 7.78 22.55
CA LEU A 362 -21.16 9.21 22.64
C LEU A 362 -20.51 9.85 23.86
N ALA A 363 -20.38 9.13 24.98
CA ALA A 363 -19.65 9.58 26.17
C ALA A 363 -18.11 9.50 26.06
N GLN A 364 -17.55 8.70 25.14
CA GLN A 364 -16.10 8.57 24.97
C GLN A 364 -15.43 9.81 24.33
N PRO A 365 -14.15 10.12 24.65
CA PRO A 365 -13.39 11.14 23.94
C PRO A 365 -13.27 10.84 22.44
N SER A 366 -13.52 11.83 21.58
CA SER A 366 -13.51 11.66 20.11
C SER A 366 -12.13 11.29 19.54
N THR A 367 -11.06 11.66 20.25
CA THR A 367 -9.65 11.36 19.93
C THR A 367 -9.24 9.91 20.20
N ASN A 368 -9.97 9.19 21.07
CA ASN A 368 -9.62 7.82 21.44
C ASN A 368 -9.80 6.84 20.27
N THR A 369 -9.12 5.71 20.37
CA THR A 369 -9.17 4.61 19.40
C THR A 369 -9.74 3.36 20.06
N THR A 370 -10.61 2.64 19.35
CA THR A 370 -11.15 1.32 19.73
C THR A 370 -10.67 0.25 18.73
N VAL A 371 -10.76 -1.03 19.08
CA VAL A 371 -10.47 -2.15 18.16
C VAL A 371 -11.79 -2.72 17.66
N GLN A 372 -12.13 -2.56 16.37
CA GLN A 372 -13.33 -3.16 15.78
C GLN A 372 -13.10 -4.67 15.55
N LEU A 373 -13.97 -5.50 16.10
CA LEU A 373 -13.87 -6.96 16.10
C LEU A 373 -14.75 -7.63 15.04
N LEU A 374 -15.98 -7.12 14.87
CA LEU A 374 -17.00 -7.68 14.00
C LEU A 374 -18.00 -6.59 13.55
N ALA A 375 -18.60 -6.75 12.38
CA ALA A 375 -19.75 -5.96 11.93
C ALA A 375 -20.74 -6.87 11.18
N VAL A 376 -22.01 -6.87 11.59
CA VAL A 376 -23.05 -7.79 11.10
C VAL A 376 -24.43 -7.15 10.97
N ILE A 377 -25.27 -7.69 10.09
CA ILE A 377 -26.64 -7.20 9.80
C ILE A 377 -27.70 -7.88 10.72
N LYS A 378 -27.30 -8.82 11.58
CA LYS A 378 -28.18 -9.47 12.57
C LYS A 378 -27.66 -9.24 13.98
N SER A 379 -28.52 -8.78 14.88
CA SER A 379 -28.18 -8.52 16.29
C SER A 379 -27.71 -9.79 17.01
N GLN A 380 -28.36 -10.92 16.75
CA GLN A 380 -28.08 -12.22 17.39
C GLN A 380 -26.61 -12.62 17.22
N ILE A 381 -26.07 -12.50 16.01
CA ILE A 381 -24.67 -12.84 15.69
C ILE A 381 -23.69 -11.97 16.50
N SER A 382 -24.04 -10.71 16.77
CA SER A 382 -23.20 -9.82 17.59
C SER A 382 -23.17 -10.23 19.07
N SER A 383 -24.31 -10.67 19.63
CA SER A 383 -24.38 -11.20 21.00
C SER A 383 -23.75 -12.59 21.14
N GLU A 384 -23.97 -13.47 20.17
CA GLU A 384 -23.37 -14.82 20.12
C GLU A 384 -21.84 -14.74 20.07
N PHE A 385 -21.28 -13.86 19.23
CA PHE A 385 -19.84 -13.63 19.13
C PHE A 385 -19.21 -13.13 20.45
N ILE A 386 -19.91 -12.24 21.18
CA ILE A 386 -19.44 -11.74 22.47
C ILE A 386 -19.43 -12.87 23.52
N ALA A 387 -20.50 -13.67 23.58
CA ALA A 387 -20.62 -14.79 24.50
C ALA A 387 -19.60 -15.92 24.18
N GLN A 388 -19.49 -16.32 22.92
CA GLN A 388 -18.60 -17.40 22.45
C GLN A 388 -17.12 -17.11 22.70
N HIS A 389 -16.73 -15.84 22.80
CA HIS A 389 -15.35 -15.41 23.02
C HIS A 389 -15.10 -14.79 24.39
N GLY A 390 -16.08 -14.83 25.31
CA GLY A 390 -15.92 -14.33 26.69
C GLY A 390 -15.67 -12.83 26.78
N LEU A 391 -16.19 -12.04 25.83
CA LEU A 391 -15.84 -10.62 25.66
C LEU A 391 -16.74 -9.66 26.46
N SER A 392 -17.72 -10.16 27.21
CA SER A 392 -18.84 -9.40 27.80
C SER A 392 -18.45 -8.16 28.64
N GLU A 393 -17.27 -8.16 29.27
CA GLU A 393 -16.78 -7.04 30.09
C GLU A 393 -15.94 -6.01 29.32
N SER A 394 -15.49 -6.34 28.11
CA SER A 394 -14.51 -5.54 27.34
C SER A 394 -14.96 -5.18 25.92
N ALA A 395 -16.05 -5.77 25.45
CA ALA A 395 -16.69 -5.45 24.18
C ALA A 395 -17.91 -4.54 24.39
N HIS A 396 -18.05 -3.58 23.49
CA HIS A 396 -19.23 -2.75 23.34
C HIS A 396 -19.78 -2.92 21.92
N VAL A 397 -21.08 -2.60 21.75
CA VAL A 397 -21.76 -2.67 20.46
C VAL A 397 -22.44 -1.35 20.19
N TYR A 398 -22.21 -0.79 19.00
CA TYR A 398 -23.02 0.30 18.48
C TYR A 398 -23.77 -0.15 17.23
N GLN A 399 -24.81 0.60 16.89
CA GLN A 399 -25.59 0.44 15.67
C GLN A 399 -25.25 1.56 14.68
N THR A 400 -25.34 1.27 13.39
CA THR A 400 -25.12 2.25 12.30
C THR A 400 -25.91 1.87 11.05
N LYS A 401 -26.37 2.86 10.29
CA LYS A 401 -27.06 2.68 9.01
C LYS A 401 -26.00 2.73 7.90
N ARG A 402 -25.97 1.71 7.03
CA ARG A 402 -25.12 1.68 5.83
C ARG A 402 -25.88 1.05 4.67
N ASN A 403 -25.92 1.73 3.53
CA ASN A 403 -26.69 1.34 2.34
C ASN A 403 -28.15 0.99 2.70
N ASN A 404 -28.80 1.88 3.47
CA ASN A 404 -30.13 1.73 4.07
C ASN A 404 -30.38 0.49 4.96
N LYS A 405 -29.34 -0.30 5.29
CA LYS A 405 -29.43 -1.48 6.16
C LYS A 405 -28.83 -1.17 7.54
N LEU A 406 -29.40 -1.75 8.58
CA LEU A 406 -28.94 -1.60 9.97
C LEU A 406 -27.80 -2.59 10.26
N TRP A 407 -26.72 -2.11 10.87
CA TRP A 407 -25.54 -2.90 11.23
C TRP A 407 -25.25 -2.79 12.72
N TRP A 408 -24.92 -3.92 13.35
CA TRP A 408 -24.37 -4.03 14.69
C TRP A 408 -22.86 -4.21 14.59
N VAL A 409 -22.10 -3.35 15.24
CA VAL A 409 -20.64 -3.32 15.17
C VAL A 409 -20.05 -3.52 16.57
N VAL A 410 -19.35 -4.65 16.74
CA VAL A 410 -18.68 -5.03 18.00
C VAL A 410 -17.28 -4.40 18.01
N THR A 411 -16.95 -3.65 19.05
CA THR A 411 -15.60 -3.11 19.28
C THR A 411 -15.12 -3.36 20.71
N SER A 412 -13.81 -3.32 20.95
CA SER A 412 -13.23 -3.48 22.28
C SER A 412 -12.49 -2.22 22.74
N GLY A 413 -12.84 -1.78 23.95
CA GLY A 413 -12.18 -0.70 24.69
C GLY A 413 -12.19 0.70 24.07
N SER A 414 -11.59 1.65 24.79
CA SER A 414 -11.39 3.05 24.40
C SER A 414 -10.00 3.48 24.86
N TYR A 415 -9.08 3.63 23.91
CA TYR A 415 -7.65 3.82 24.19
C TYR A 415 -7.18 5.20 23.73
N ALA A 416 -6.58 5.97 24.63
CA ALA A 416 -6.02 7.29 24.33
C ALA A 416 -4.71 7.23 23.50
N LYS A 417 -4.01 6.09 23.51
CA LYS A 417 -2.76 5.88 22.77
C LYS A 417 -2.85 4.62 21.91
N LEU A 418 -2.34 4.70 20.68
CA LEU A 418 -2.29 3.56 19.74
C LEU A 418 -1.49 2.37 20.30
N ALA A 419 -0.49 2.62 21.15
CA ALA A 419 0.31 1.58 21.80
C ALA A 419 -0.54 0.67 22.72
N ASP A 420 -1.55 1.24 23.40
CA ASP A 420 -2.40 0.48 24.32
C ASP A 420 -3.52 -0.25 23.56
N ALA A 421 -4.02 0.33 22.46
CA ALA A 421 -4.86 -0.40 21.51
C ALA A 421 -4.11 -1.60 20.87
N LYS A 422 -2.81 -1.47 20.57
CA LYS A 422 -1.96 -2.58 20.10
C LYS A 422 -1.84 -3.70 21.14
N LYS A 423 -1.62 -3.36 22.43
CA LYS A 423 -1.61 -4.34 23.53
C LYS A 423 -2.95 -5.07 23.66
N ALA A 424 -4.06 -4.32 23.59
CA ALA A 424 -5.40 -4.89 23.62
C ALA A 424 -5.64 -5.87 22.47
N LEU A 425 -5.26 -5.50 21.24
CA LEU A 425 -5.33 -6.41 20.07
C LEU A 425 -4.57 -7.72 20.32
N THR A 426 -3.37 -7.67 20.93
CA THR A 426 -2.60 -8.89 21.23
C THR A 426 -3.19 -9.75 22.35
N ALA A 427 -3.93 -9.16 23.28
CA ALA A 427 -4.58 -9.86 24.39
C ALA A 427 -5.86 -10.60 23.99
N LEU A 428 -6.45 -10.29 22.83
CA LEU A 428 -7.68 -10.93 22.36
C LEU A 428 -7.50 -12.44 22.09
N PRO A 429 -8.59 -13.24 22.20
CA PRO A 429 -8.59 -14.65 21.83
C PRO A 429 -8.05 -14.89 20.41
N SER A 430 -7.34 -16.02 20.22
CA SER A 430 -6.72 -16.35 18.93
C SER A 430 -7.73 -16.48 17.78
N ALA A 431 -8.96 -16.95 18.07
CA ALA A 431 -10.07 -16.97 17.13
C ALA A 431 -10.45 -15.56 16.64
N VAL A 432 -10.62 -14.60 17.56
CA VAL A 432 -10.91 -13.20 17.24
C VAL A 432 -9.79 -12.58 16.41
N ARG A 433 -8.53 -12.84 16.76
CA ARG A 433 -7.37 -12.34 16.01
C ARG A 433 -7.27 -12.88 14.57
N LYS A 434 -7.75 -14.09 14.29
CA LYS A 434 -7.79 -14.63 12.91
C LYS A 434 -8.67 -13.79 11.97
N ASN A 435 -9.71 -13.14 12.50
CA ASN A 435 -10.62 -12.28 11.72
C ASN A 435 -10.04 -10.89 11.37
N LYS A 436 -8.74 -10.67 11.60
CA LYS A 436 -8.00 -9.42 11.36
C LYS A 436 -8.70 -8.15 11.92
N PRO A 437 -8.93 -8.06 13.25
CA PRO A 437 -9.51 -6.87 13.86
C PRO A 437 -8.68 -5.61 13.59
N PHE A 438 -9.32 -4.45 13.46
CA PHE A 438 -8.66 -3.20 13.03
C PHE A 438 -9.00 -2.00 13.92
N TYR A 439 -8.14 -0.99 13.90
CA TYR A 439 -8.27 0.21 14.73
C TYR A 439 -9.25 1.22 14.15
N LYS A 440 -10.03 1.87 15.02
CA LYS A 440 -11.03 2.87 14.62
C LYS A 440 -11.10 4.03 15.63
N LYS A 441 -11.05 5.27 15.15
CA LYS A 441 -11.23 6.45 16.02
C LYS A 441 -12.69 6.58 16.46
N ILE A 442 -12.91 6.93 17.73
CA ILE A 442 -14.24 7.16 18.32
C ILE A 442 -14.99 8.26 17.56
N SER A 443 -14.31 9.31 17.06
CA SER A 443 -14.91 10.35 16.21
C SER A 443 -15.69 9.77 15.01
N LYS A 444 -15.11 8.80 14.29
CA LYS A 444 -15.75 8.14 13.15
C LYS A 444 -16.91 7.24 13.57
N ILE A 445 -16.88 6.71 14.79
CA ILE A 445 -18.03 5.96 15.34
C ILE A 445 -19.17 6.90 15.72
N LYS A 446 -18.91 8.09 16.28
CA LYS A 446 -19.96 9.10 16.52
C LYS A 446 -20.63 9.56 15.22
N GLN A 447 -19.84 9.72 14.14
CA GLN A 447 -20.37 9.98 12.80
C GLN A 447 -21.24 8.82 12.28
N GLU A 448 -20.77 7.57 12.40
CA GLU A 448 -21.54 6.39 11.99
C GLU A 448 -22.82 6.16 12.81
N ILE A 449 -22.85 6.60 14.08
CA ILE A 449 -24.05 6.60 14.92
C ILE A 449 -25.06 7.65 14.45
N ALA A 450 -24.61 8.88 14.14
CA ALA A 450 -25.47 9.96 13.66
C ALA A 450 -26.13 9.70 12.29
N LEU A 451 -25.69 8.66 11.56
CA LEU A 451 -26.36 8.16 10.35
C LEU A 451 -27.57 7.25 10.67
N LEU A 452 -27.87 6.93 11.93
CA LEU A 452 -29.12 6.26 12.31
C LEU A 452 -30.32 7.23 12.28
N ASP A 453 -30.07 8.49 12.62
CA ASP A 453 -31.07 9.54 12.81
C ASP A 453 -31.41 10.27 11.48
N GLN A 454 -30.99 9.67 10.35
CA GLN A 454 -31.14 10.12 8.95
C GLN A 454 -31.54 8.89 8.11
#